data_AF-A0A813LU87-F1
#
_entry.id   AF-A0A813LU87-F1
#
_cell.length_a   1.000
_cell.length_b   1.000
_cell.length_c   1.000
_cell.angle_alpha   90.00
_cell.angle_beta   90.00
_cell.angle_gamma   90.00
#
_symmetry.space_group_name_H-M   'P 1'
#
loop_
_entity.id
_entity.type
_entity.pdbx_description
1 polymer ?
#
loop_
_entity_poly.entity_id
_entity_poly.type
_entity_poly.pdbx_seq_one_letter_code
_entity_poly.pdbx_strand_id
1 'polypeptide(L)'
;MGPAGGSGSTWKSSRPTRRSSDSDESSGSAEDKVNNVPCDLLQLEDFSDATLLKGLWARYESRNIFTWVGQVLVSVNPYTDIGAFKEEMAAQYASSIPPQAPHLFGMVRSALSSPGSRHALLITGESGAGKTEATRAVLQFLAMRHTATDYIRDRLIRSTPVLEAFGNAHTRQNSNSSRFGKFIEVHMSADSEVVGATLQPYMLEASRVAGDLPDGERTYHIFYLLRAALSALSSQQAPSGPFWARLAVAPEWSELVKIAGPLMAASKRLSNGPKDARCLEWFEGLVEGLIATGMRNIEVAECCRIVAAVALLCDPEIGEESLPAAATLLRLEVRDLRNFLTRIEMGLGPKEKVFRERTERE
;
A
#
# COMPACT_ATOMS: atom_id res chain seq x y z
N MET A 1 -54.76 -20.70 -21.52
CA MET A 1 -55.58 -20.32 -22.69
C MET A 1 -55.17 -18.92 -23.11
N GLY A 2 -54.52 -18.77 -24.27
CA GLY A 2 -54.42 -17.47 -24.97
C GLY A 2 -55.79 -17.06 -25.56
N PRO A 3 -55.89 -16.05 -26.45
CA PRO A 3 -54.89 -15.46 -27.37
C PRO A 3 -54.67 -13.94 -27.13
N ALA A 4 -53.59 -13.27 -27.56
CA ALA A 4 -52.95 -13.05 -28.88
C ALA A 4 -53.63 -11.98 -29.76
N GLY A 5 -52.84 -10.98 -30.19
CA GLY A 5 -53.19 -10.06 -31.29
C GLY A 5 -52.51 -8.69 -31.18
N GLY A 6 -51.36 -8.52 -31.82
CA GLY A 6 -50.63 -7.25 -31.91
C GLY A 6 -50.72 -6.59 -33.31
N SER A 7 -50.34 -5.32 -33.37
CA SER A 7 -49.71 -4.59 -34.50
C SER A 7 -49.56 -3.13 -34.04
N GLY A 8 -48.37 -2.52 -33.96
CA GLY A 8 -47.50 -2.20 -35.08
C GLY A 8 -47.85 -0.81 -35.61
N SER A 9 -47.14 0.24 -35.17
CA SER A 9 -47.07 1.48 -35.94
C SER A 9 -45.66 2.08 -35.90
N THR A 10 -45.09 2.08 -37.09
CA THR A 10 -43.83 2.66 -37.54
C THR A 10 -43.95 4.18 -37.62
N TRP A 11 -42.99 4.91 -37.05
CA TRP A 11 -42.81 6.33 -37.35
C TRP A 11 -41.65 6.51 -38.33
N LYS A 12 -42.02 6.95 -39.53
CA LYS A 12 -41.15 7.21 -40.67
C LYS A 12 -40.35 8.50 -40.47
N SER A 13 -39.13 8.42 -40.98
CA SER A 13 -38.14 9.47 -41.21
C SER A 13 -38.68 10.71 -41.92
N SER A 14 -38.19 11.88 -41.50
CA SER A 14 -38.16 13.10 -42.33
C SER A 14 -36.80 13.78 -42.18
N ARG A 15 -35.97 13.71 -43.22
CA ARG A 15 -34.75 14.53 -43.38
C ARG A 15 -35.16 15.87 -44.00
N PRO A 16 -34.62 17.03 -43.55
CA PRO A 16 -34.64 18.23 -44.36
C PRO A 16 -33.39 18.31 -45.24
N THR A 17 -33.62 18.83 -46.44
CA THR A 17 -32.70 19.06 -47.55
C THR A 17 -31.74 20.23 -47.30
N ARG A 18 -30.50 20.08 -47.80
CA ARG A 18 -29.47 21.13 -47.93
C ARG A 18 -29.83 22.13 -49.04
N ARG A 19 -29.73 23.43 -48.77
CA ARG A 19 -29.38 24.47 -49.76
C ARG A 19 -28.41 25.47 -49.10
N SER A 20 -27.33 25.75 -49.82
CA SER A 20 -26.36 26.85 -49.68
C SER A 20 -27.04 28.22 -49.86
N SER A 21 -26.54 29.38 -49.47
CA SER A 21 -25.27 29.90 -48.93
C SER A 21 -25.60 31.29 -48.38
N ASP A 22 -24.94 31.73 -47.30
CA ASP A 22 -24.28 33.03 -47.20
C ASP A 22 -23.69 33.18 -45.79
N SER A 23 -22.49 33.76 -45.77
CA SER A 23 -21.67 34.10 -44.62
C SER A 23 -22.37 35.07 -43.68
N ASP A 24 -22.28 34.85 -42.36
CA ASP A 24 -21.72 35.83 -41.42
C ASP A 24 -21.74 35.29 -39.98
N GLU A 25 -20.58 35.43 -39.32
CA GLU A 25 -20.33 35.51 -37.88
C GLU A 25 -21.18 34.62 -36.94
N SER A 26 -20.74 33.38 -36.72
CA SER A 26 -21.18 32.61 -35.54
C SER A 26 -20.27 32.91 -34.34
N SER A 27 -20.78 33.79 -33.48
CA SER A 27 -20.39 33.89 -32.08
C SER A 27 -20.36 32.50 -31.43
N GLY A 28 -19.17 32.01 -31.10
CA GLY A 28 -19.02 30.74 -30.39
C GLY A 28 -19.75 30.80 -29.04
N SER A 29 -20.79 29.97 -28.91
CA SER A 29 -21.49 29.71 -27.66
C SER A 29 -20.49 29.20 -26.61
N ALA A 30 -20.60 29.72 -25.39
CA ALA A 30 -19.74 29.37 -24.25
C ALA A 30 -19.77 27.89 -23.85
N GLU A 31 -20.69 27.09 -24.41
CA GLU A 31 -20.84 25.66 -24.15
C GLU A 31 -19.90 24.79 -25.01
N ASP A 32 -19.42 25.27 -26.17
CA ASP A 32 -18.51 24.49 -27.04
C ASP A 32 -17.04 24.56 -26.62
N LYS A 33 -16.68 25.41 -25.65
CA LYS A 33 -15.32 25.52 -25.11
C LYS A 33 -14.99 24.52 -24.01
N VAL A 34 -15.98 23.79 -23.48
CA VAL A 34 -15.79 22.86 -22.35
C VAL A 34 -15.11 21.55 -22.80
N ASN A 35 -15.16 21.21 -24.09
CA ASN A 35 -14.71 19.91 -24.60
C ASN A 35 -13.26 19.84 -25.10
N ASN A 36 -12.47 20.92 -25.04
CA ASN A 36 -11.09 20.91 -25.53
C ASN A 36 -10.08 21.33 -24.45
N VAL A 37 -10.15 20.70 -23.28
CA VAL A 37 -9.10 20.86 -22.27
C VAL A 37 -7.82 20.18 -22.76
N PRO A 38 -6.69 20.91 -22.88
CA PRO A 38 -5.44 20.36 -23.39
C PRO A 38 -4.93 19.22 -22.49
N CYS A 39 -4.09 18.37 -23.07
CA CYS A 39 -3.38 17.32 -22.33
C CYS A 39 -2.34 17.87 -21.36
N ASP A 40 -1.81 19.07 -21.63
CA ASP A 40 -0.92 19.83 -20.76
C ASP A 40 -1.59 21.15 -20.36
N LEU A 41 -1.83 21.32 -19.07
CA LEU A 41 -2.52 22.51 -18.56
C LEU A 41 -1.67 23.78 -18.63
N LEU A 42 -0.37 23.69 -18.92
CA LEU A 42 0.45 24.88 -19.25
C LEU A 42 0.06 25.51 -20.60
N GLN A 43 -0.75 24.84 -21.42
CA GLN A 43 -1.26 25.37 -22.69
C GLN A 43 -2.52 26.23 -22.51
N LEU A 44 -3.04 26.34 -21.29
CA LEU A 44 -4.18 27.20 -20.98
C LEU A 44 -3.77 28.68 -21.05
N GLU A 45 -4.66 29.53 -21.58
CA GLU A 45 -4.43 30.99 -21.65
C GLU A 45 -4.41 31.64 -20.26
N ASP A 46 -5.26 31.15 -19.33
CA ASP A 46 -5.30 31.57 -17.93
C ASP A 46 -4.84 30.43 -17.02
N PHE A 47 -3.77 30.68 -16.26
CA PHE A 47 -3.18 29.73 -15.32
C PHE A 47 -3.54 30.09 -13.87
N SER A 48 -4.84 30.17 -13.58
CA SER A 48 -5.37 30.35 -12.23
C SER A 48 -5.76 29.02 -11.58
N ASP A 49 -5.76 28.95 -10.24
CA ASP A 49 -6.19 27.75 -9.49
C ASP A 49 -7.59 27.27 -9.89
N ALA A 50 -8.49 28.23 -10.16
CA ALA A 50 -9.85 27.93 -10.61
C ALA A 50 -9.87 27.29 -12.00
N THR A 51 -9.07 27.77 -12.95
CA THR A 51 -9.00 27.23 -14.31
C THR A 51 -8.30 25.86 -14.32
N LEU A 52 -7.26 25.67 -13.50
CA LEU A 52 -6.62 24.37 -13.28
C LEU A 52 -7.60 23.33 -12.74
N LEU A 53 -8.36 23.68 -11.69
CA LEU A 53 -9.33 22.78 -11.09
C LEU A 53 -10.44 22.40 -12.07
N LYS A 54 -10.95 23.37 -12.86
CA LYS A 54 -11.93 23.11 -13.93
C LYS A 54 -11.36 22.18 -15.00
N GLY A 55 -10.11 22.37 -15.40
CA GLY A 55 -9.43 21.52 -16.38
C GLY A 55 -9.28 20.08 -15.88
N LEU A 56 -8.81 19.91 -14.64
CA LEU A 56 -8.70 18.59 -14.01
C LEU A 56 -10.07 17.92 -13.85
N TRP A 57 -11.09 18.67 -13.46
CA TRP A 57 -12.46 18.17 -13.31
C TRP A 57 -13.04 17.67 -14.65
N ALA A 58 -12.98 18.47 -15.71
CA ALA A 58 -13.49 18.08 -17.03
C ALA A 58 -12.77 16.84 -17.61
N ARG A 59 -11.45 16.74 -17.38
CA ARG A 59 -10.67 15.55 -17.77
C ARG A 59 -11.07 14.32 -16.94
N TYR A 60 -11.29 14.49 -15.64
CA TYR A 60 -11.76 13.42 -14.76
C TYR A 60 -13.15 12.91 -15.17
N GLU A 61 -14.10 13.80 -15.50
CA GLU A 61 -15.43 13.42 -16.02
C GLU A 61 -15.32 12.63 -17.34
N SER A 62 -14.33 12.97 -18.16
CA SER A 62 -14.00 12.26 -19.40
C SER A 62 -13.21 10.96 -19.18
N ARG A 63 -13.04 10.51 -17.92
CA ARG A 63 -12.24 9.35 -17.50
C ARG A 63 -10.74 9.42 -17.84
N ASN A 64 -10.22 10.62 -18.09
CA ASN A 64 -8.80 10.87 -18.30
C ASN A 64 -8.15 11.29 -16.97
N ILE A 65 -7.68 10.31 -16.22
CA ILE A 65 -7.15 10.53 -14.85
C ILE A 65 -5.75 11.17 -14.82
N PHE A 66 -5.03 11.13 -15.94
CA PHE A 66 -3.67 11.66 -16.08
C PHE A 66 -3.69 12.98 -16.84
N THR A 67 -2.94 13.95 -16.32
CA THR A 67 -2.83 15.28 -16.92
C THR A 67 -1.41 15.81 -16.76
N TRP A 68 -0.82 16.35 -17.83
CA TRP A 68 0.46 17.04 -17.75
C TRP A 68 0.29 18.43 -17.16
N VAL A 69 1.24 18.83 -16.33
CA VAL A 69 1.46 20.21 -15.91
C VAL A 69 2.95 20.45 -16.09
N GLY A 70 3.35 20.73 -17.33
CA GLY A 70 4.76 20.75 -17.73
C GLY A 70 5.44 19.41 -17.49
N GLN A 71 6.45 19.39 -16.61
CA GLN A 71 7.21 18.16 -16.27
C GLN A 71 6.55 17.33 -15.16
N VAL A 72 5.48 17.83 -14.53
CA VAL A 72 4.75 17.13 -13.48
C VAL A 72 3.57 16.38 -14.09
N LEU A 73 3.38 15.13 -13.67
CA LEU A 73 2.19 14.35 -14.00
C LEU A 73 1.21 14.38 -12.82
N VAL A 74 0.05 14.98 -13.04
CA VAL A 74 -1.05 14.94 -12.07
C VAL A 74 -1.92 13.71 -12.37
N SER A 75 -2.14 12.89 -11.34
CA SER A 75 -3.01 11.71 -11.40
C SER A 75 -4.11 11.85 -10.37
N VAL A 76 -5.37 11.71 -10.80
CA VAL A 76 -6.55 11.76 -9.91
C VAL A 76 -7.11 10.35 -9.74
N ASN A 77 -7.15 9.82 -8.51
CA ASN A 77 -7.61 8.46 -8.26
C ASN A 77 -9.12 8.31 -8.60
N PRO A 78 -9.52 7.45 -9.56
CA PRO A 78 -10.92 7.25 -9.91
C PRO A 78 -11.69 6.36 -8.93
N TYR A 79 -11.02 5.70 -7.97
CA TYR A 79 -11.61 4.68 -7.07
C TYR A 79 -12.29 3.50 -7.78
N THR A 80 -12.09 3.37 -9.08
CA THR A 80 -12.61 2.30 -9.93
C THR A 80 -11.54 1.89 -10.93
N ASP A 81 -11.49 0.62 -11.30
CA ASP A 81 -10.60 0.19 -12.37
C ASP A 81 -11.11 0.69 -13.73
N ILE A 82 -10.36 1.62 -14.33
CA ILE A 82 -10.62 2.14 -15.68
C ILE A 82 -9.71 1.51 -16.74
N GLY A 83 -8.90 0.53 -16.36
CA GLY A 83 -7.95 -0.14 -17.26
C GLY A 83 -6.72 0.67 -17.61
N ALA A 84 -6.39 1.71 -16.85
CA ALA A 84 -5.25 2.59 -17.11
C ALA A 84 -3.88 1.88 -17.06
N PHE A 85 -3.77 0.82 -16.24
CA PHE A 85 -2.51 0.07 -16.04
C PHE A 85 -2.52 -1.31 -16.73
N LYS A 86 -3.41 -1.53 -17.69
CA LYS A 86 -3.46 -2.80 -18.42
C LYS A 86 -2.22 -3.03 -19.28
N GLU A 87 -1.95 -4.30 -19.55
CA GLU A 87 -0.79 -4.73 -20.33
C GLU A 87 -0.81 -4.17 -21.77
N GLU A 88 -1.99 -4.01 -22.39
CA GLU A 88 -2.09 -3.41 -23.72
C GLU A 88 -1.65 -1.94 -23.71
N MET A 89 -1.99 -1.19 -22.65
CA MET A 89 -1.55 0.20 -22.49
C MET A 89 -0.04 0.27 -22.24
N ALA A 90 0.50 -0.62 -21.41
CA ALA A 90 1.93 -0.74 -21.19
C ALA A 90 2.67 -1.05 -22.51
N ALA A 91 2.18 -1.99 -23.33
CA ALA A 91 2.75 -2.32 -24.64
C ALA A 91 2.79 -1.10 -25.58
N GLN A 92 1.71 -0.31 -25.63
CA GLN A 92 1.65 0.91 -26.44
C GLN A 92 2.73 1.91 -26.04
N TYR A 93 2.89 2.17 -24.75
CA TYR A 93 3.93 3.07 -24.25
C TYR A 93 5.34 2.47 -24.37
N ALA A 94 5.49 1.15 -24.45
CA ALA A 94 6.78 0.48 -24.67
C ALA A 94 7.22 0.41 -26.14
N SER A 95 6.30 0.63 -27.09
CA SER A 95 6.52 0.53 -28.55
C SER A 95 7.59 1.49 -29.10
N SER A 96 8.02 1.38 -30.35
CA SER A 96 9.00 2.34 -30.91
C SER A 96 8.48 3.79 -30.93
N ILE A 97 7.17 4.00 -31.10
CA ILE A 97 6.53 5.32 -31.19
C ILE A 97 5.43 5.41 -30.11
N PRO A 98 5.73 5.97 -28.92
CA PRO A 98 4.77 6.06 -27.84
C PRO A 98 3.68 7.09 -28.16
N PRO A 99 2.48 6.93 -27.57
CA PRO A 99 1.55 8.04 -27.46
C PRO A 99 2.16 9.22 -26.69
N GLN A 100 1.84 10.45 -27.09
CA GLN A 100 2.21 11.66 -26.34
C GLN A 100 1.19 12.04 -25.24
N ALA A 101 0.09 11.29 -25.14
CA ALA A 101 -0.92 11.50 -24.12
C ALA A 101 -0.33 11.37 -22.70
N PRO A 102 -0.86 12.11 -21.72
CA PRO A 102 -0.40 12.06 -20.34
C PRO A 102 -0.59 10.67 -19.76
N HIS A 103 0.51 10.09 -19.29
CA HIS A 103 0.51 8.77 -18.68
C HIS A 103 1.77 8.52 -17.88
N LEU A 104 1.62 7.73 -16.81
CA LEU A 104 2.72 7.34 -15.93
C LEU A 104 3.83 6.58 -16.69
N PHE A 105 3.44 5.67 -17.59
CA PHE A 105 4.38 4.92 -18.43
C PHE A 105 5.16 5.83 -19.40
N GLY A 106 4.54 6.90 -19.90
CA GLY A 106 5.21 7.90 -20.72
C GLY A 106 6.34 8.61 -19.96
N MET A 107 6.08 9.00 -18.70
CA MET A 107 7.08 9.59 -17.80
C MET A 107 8.26 8.64 -17.56
N VAL A 108 7.98 7.38 -17.20
CA VAL A 108 9.02 6.37 -16.98
C VAL A 108 9.84 6.13 -18.23
N ARG A 109 9.19 5.99 -19.39
CA ARG A 109 9.89 5.82 -20.66
C ARG A 109 10.80 7.01 -21.00
N SER A 110 10.33 8.23 -20.77
CA SER A 110 11.14 9.42 -21.02
C SER A 110 12.43 9.38 -20.20
N ALA A 111 12.36 8.98 -18.93
CA ALA A 111 13.54 8.78 -18.10
C ALA A 111 14.48 7.71 -18.69
N LEU A 112 13.95 6.57 -19.14
CA LEU A 112 14.76 5.50 -19.74
C LEU A 112 15.42 5.86 -21.07
N SER A 113 14.94 6.89 -21.77
CA SER A 113 15.52 7.31 -23.06
C SER A 113 16.91 7.96 -22.94
N SER A 114 17.34 8.32 -21.72
CA SER A 114 18.68 8.83 -21.42
C SER A 114 19.48 7.77 -20.64
N PRO A 115 19.99 6.72 -21.31
CA PRO A 115 20.75 5.64 -20.66
C PRO A 115 22.03 6.19 -20.01
N GLY A 116 22.44 5.58 -18.90
CA GLY A 116 23.62 5.98 -18.13
C GLY A 116 23.40 7.12 -17.13
N SER A 117 22.23 7.77 -17.14
CA SER A 117 21.85 8.77 -16.13
C SER A 117 21.10 8.14 -14.96
N ARG A 118 21.27 8.68 -13.75
CA ARG A 118 20.47 8.31 -12.58
C ARG A 118 19.19 9.12 -12.58
N HIS A 119 18.05 8.43 -12.61
CA HIS A 119 16.73 9.05 -12.60
C HIS A 119 16.01 8.77 -11.28
N ALA A 120 15.19 9.71 -10.83
CA ALA A 120 14.36 9.55 -9.64
C ALA A 120 12.92 9.91 -9.97
N LEU A 121 11.98 9.03 -9.60
CA LEU A 121 10.56 9.27 -9.71
C LEU A 121 9.99 9.51 -8.30
N LEU A 122 9.52 10.72 -8.05
CA LEU A 122 8.91 11.11 -6.78
C LEU A 122 7.38 11.01 -6.90
N ILE A 123 6.77 10.04 -6.22
CA ILE A 123 5.32 9.85 -6.17
C ILE A 123 4.79 10.36 -4.82
N THR A 124 4.10 11.50 -4.83
CA THR A 124 3.55 12.13 -3.62
C THR A 124 2.03 12.22 -3.68
N GLY A 125 1.41 12.54 -2.54
CA GLY A 125 -0.03 12.67 -2.42
C GLY A 125 -0.54 12.20 -1.05
N GLU A 126 -1.77 12.56 -0.74
CA GLU A 126 -2.43 12.17 0.50
C GLU A 126 -2.69 10.66 0.60
N SER A 127 -3.10 10.19 1.77
CA SER A 127 -3.48 8.79 1.95
C SER A 127 -4.67 8.45 1.05
N GLY A 128 -4.60 7.32 0.32
CA GLY A 128 -5.63 6.94 -0.64
C GLY A 128 -5.53 7.60 -2.03
N ALA A 129 -4.57 8.51 -2.26
CA ALA A 129 -4.40 9.19 -3.56
C ALA A 129 -3.93 8.28 -4.73
N GLY A 130 -3.67 6.99 -4.49
CA GLY A 130 -3.23 6.05 -5.53
C GLY A 130 -1.71 5.87 -5.66
N LYS A 131 -0.90 6.37 -4.71
CA LYS A 131 0.57 6.24 -4.72
C LYS A 131 1.04 4.79 -4.88
N THR A 132 0.50 3.88 -4.07
CA THR A 132 0.87 2.45 -4.09
C THR A 132 0.58 1.81 -5.45
N GLU A 133 -0.60 2.08 -6.01
CA GLU A 133 -0.99 1.57 -7.34
C GLU A 133 -0.09 2.12 -8.44
N ALA A 134 0.24 3.43 -8.39
CA ALA A 134 1.17 4.04 -9.32
C ALA A 134 2.57 3.40 -9.23
N THR A 135 3.12 3.23 -8.02
CA THR A 135 4.41 2.54 -7.82
C THR A 135 4.39 1.12 -8.38
N ARG A 136 3.33 0.35 -8.10
CA ARG A 136 3.14 -1.01 -8.62
C ARG A 136 3.12 -1.03 -10.15
N ALA A 137 2.37 -0.10 -10.77
CA ALA A 137 2.28 0.00 -12.23
C ALA A 137 3.63 0.35 -12.87
N VAL A 138 4.42 1.25 -12.26
CA VAL A 138 5.78 1.58 -12.74
C VAL A 138 6.67 0.34 -12.73
N LEU A 139 6.67 -0.42 -11.64
CA LEU A 139 7.48 -1.64 -11.52
C LEU A 139 7.03 -2.71 -12.53
N GLN A 140 5.72 -2.85 -12.75
CA GLN A 140 5.18 -3.75 -13.76
C GLN A 140 5.61 -3.35 -15.17
N PHE A 141 5.59 -2.06 -15.49
CA PHE A 141 6.04 -1.55 -16.78
C PHE A 141 7.54 -1.78 -17.01
N LEU A 142 8.37 -1.59 -15.97
CA LEU A 142 9.81 -1.86 -16.06
C LEU A 142 10.10 -3.36 -16.29
N ALA A 143 9.35 -4.25 -15.62
CA ALA A 143 9.52 -5.69 -15.78
C ALA A 143 9.03 -6.21 -17.14
N MET A 144 7.91 -5.70 -17.66
CA MET A 144 7.34 -6.13 -18.94
C MET A 144 8.32 -5.97 -20.12
N ARG A 145 9.20 -4.97 -20.05
CA ARG A 145 10.16 -4.67 -21.12
C ARG A 145 11.25 -5.73 -21.27
N HIS A 146 11.42 -6.63 -20.28
CA HIS A 146 12.51 -7.60 -20.26
C HIS A 146 12.03 -8.97 -19.75
N THR A 147 12.05 -9.98 -20.62
CA THR A 147 11.57 -11.35 -20.36
C THR A 147 12.30 -12.08 -19.23
N ALA A 148 13.51 -11.65 -18.87
CA ALA A 148 14.30 -12.24 -17.79
C ALA A 148 13.92 -11.73 -16.37
N THR A 149 12.97 -10.80 -16.25
CA THR A 149 12.76 -10.02 -15.00
C THR A 149 11.48 -10.33 -14.25
N ASP A 150 10.72 -11.35 -14.69
CA ASP A 150 9.51 -11.84 -14.03
C ASP A 150 9.77 -12.18 -12.54
N TYR A 151 10.94 -12.70 -12.21
CA TYR A 151 11.28 -13.02 -10.82
C TYR A 151 11.43 -11.79 -9.92
N ILE A 152 11.92 -10.66 -10.45
CA ILE A 152 12.06 -9.39 -9.69
C ILE A 152 10.67 -8.81 -9.46
N ARG A 153 9.85 -8.78 -10.50
CA ARG A 153 8.43 -8.38 -10.42
C ARG A 153 7.70 -9.20 -9.37
N ASP A 154 7.78 -10.53 -9.48
CA ASP A 154 7.06 -11.44 -8.60
C ASP A 154 7.53 -11.28 -7.16
N ARG A 155 8.83 -11.08 -6.91
CA ARG A 155 9.35 -10.80 -5.55
C ARG A 155 8.85 -9.47 -4.99
N LEU A 156 8.79 -8.41 -5.79
CA LEU A 156 8.28 -7.10 -5.36
C LEU A 156 6.77 -7.13 -5.10
N ILE A 157 6.01 -7.85 -5.91
CA ILE A 157 4.57 -8.04 -5.68
C ILE A 157 4.36 -8.88 -4.41
N ARG A 158 5.10 -9.99 -4.24
CA ARG A 158 5.01 -10.87 -3.07
C ARG A 158 5.52 -10.24 -1.77
N SER A 159 6.36 -9.20 -1.83
CA SER A 159 6.76 -8.44 -0.64
C SER A 159 5.71 -7.41 -0.21
N THR A 160 4.70 -7.12 -1.03
CA THR A 160 3.64 -6.14 -0.70
C THR A 160 2.88 -6.52 0.57
N PRO A 161 2.34 -7.76 0.74
CA PRO A 161 1.71 -8.17 1.99
C PRO A 161 2.58 -7.96 3.23
N VAL A 162 3.90 -8.18 3.11
CA VAL A 162 4.86 -7.96 4.19
C VAL A 162 4.93 -6.47 4.55
N LEU A 163 5.13 -5.62 3.56
CA LEU A 163 5.21 -4.18 3.74
C LEU A 163 3.91 -3.57 4.27
N GLU A 164 2.75 -4.11 3.87
CA GLU A 164 1.46 -3.66 4.36
C GLU A 164 1.21 -4.13 5.80
N ALA A 165 1.54 -5.39 6.12
CA ALA A 165 1.38 -5.88 7.48
C ALA A 165 2.23 -5.07 8.48
N PHE A 166 3.51 -4.86 8.18
CA PHE A 166 4.44 -4.20 9.10
C PHE A 166 4.40 -2.67 9.04
N GLY A 167 3.99 -2.09 7.92
CA GLY A 167 4.13 -0.65 7.68
C GLY A 167 2.84 0.10 7.41
N ASN A 168 1.70 -0.58 7.24
CA ASN A 168 0.40 0.08 7.11
C ASN A 168 -0.42 -0.01 8.40
N ALA A 169 -1.27 1.00 8.58
CA ALA A 169 -2.20 1.09 9.69
C ALA A 169 -3.52 1.74 9.27
N HIS A 170 -4.55 1.55 10.10
CA HIS A 170 -5.83 2.22 9.95
C HIS A 170 -5.74 3.66 10.49
N THR A 171 -6.14 4.60 9.65
CA THR A 171 -6.28 6.03 9.97
C THR A 171 -7.73 6.46 9.75
N ARG A 172 -8.09 7.68 10.16
CA ARG A 172 -9.45 8.21 9.98
C ARG A 172 -9.92 8.25 8.52
N GLN A 173 -9.00 8.49 7.59
CA GLN A 173 -9.31 8.67 6.16
C GLN A 173 -9.07 7.41 5.33
N ASN A 174 -8.18 6.53 5.77
CA ASN A 174 -7.78 5.34 5.02
C ASN A 174 -7.51 4.16 5.96
N SER A 175 -8.17 3.03 5.70
CA SER A 175 -8.03 1.82 6.48
C SER A 175 -6.71 1.06 6.27
N ASN A 176 -5.98 1.33 5.18
CA ASN A 176 -4.71 0.69 4.81
C ASN A 176 -3.67 1.76 4.42
N SER A 177 -3.37 2.69 5.34
CA SER A 177 -2.45 3.80 5.09
C SER A 177 -1.01 3.40 5.39
N SER A 178 -0.09 3.54 4.44
CA SER A 178 1.34 3.42 4.73
C SER A 178 1.80 4.52 5.70
N ARG A 179 2.48 4.11 6.77
CA ARG A 179 3.05 4.98 7.83
C ARG A 179 4.57 4.94 7.85
N PHE A 180 5.14 4.71 6.67
CA PHE A 180 6.56 4.74 6.38
C PHE A 180 6.76 5.15 4.91
N GLY A 181 7.90 5.74 4.62
CA GLY A 181 8.36 5.98 3.26
C GLY A 181 8.98 4.72 2.66
N LYS A 182 8.77 4.52 1.36
CA LYS A 182 9.34 3.44 0.57
C LYS A 182 10.28 4.03 -0.45
N PHE A 183 11.58 3.75 -0.34
CA PHE A 183 12.56 4.09 -1.36
C PHE A 183 12.90 2.81 -2.12
N ILE A 184 12.63 2.79 -3.43
CA ILE A 184 12.85 1.61 -4.27
C ILE A 184 13.85 2.01 -5.34
N GLU A 185 15.04 1.43 -5.27
CA GLU A 185 16.06 1.54 -6.30
C GLU A 185 15.91 0.37 -7.26
N VAL A 186 15.72 0.65 -8.54
CA VAL A 186 15.72 -0.36 -9.59
C VAL A 186 17.07 -0.29 -10.28
N HIS A 187 17.82 -1.38 -10.24
CA HIS A 187 19.15 -1.46 -10.81
C HIS A 187 19.04 -1.90 -12.27
N MET A 188 19.65 -1.13 -13.17
CA MET A 188 19.60 -1.39 -14.60
C MET A 188 20.99 -1.70 -15.17
N SER A 189 21.06 -2.61 -16.15
CA SER A 189 22.25 -2.88 -16.94
C SER A 189 22.55 -1.73 -17.92
N ALA A 190 23.72 -1.78 -18.57
CA ALA A 190 24.06 -0.86 -19.65
C ALA A 190 23.05 -0.92 -20.82
N ASP A 191 22.46 -2.09 -21.05
CA ASP A 191 21.44 -2.33 -22.08
C ASP A 191 20.02 -1.94 -21.61
N SER A 192 19.91 -1.18 -20.51
CA SER A 192 18.65 -0.73 -19.91
C SER A 192 17.74 -1.87 -19.42
N GLU A 193 18.32 -3.02 -19.08
CA GLU A 193 17.57 -4.16 -18.53
C GLU A 193 17.55 -4.11 -17.00
N VAL A 194 16.43 -4.49 -16.38
CA VAL A 194 16.36 -4.57 -14.91
C VAL A 194 17.16 -5.78 -14.42
N VAL A 195 18.22 -5.55 -13.67
CA VAL A 195 19.09 -6.60 -13.11
C VAL A 195 18.88 -6.85 -11.62
N GLY A 196 18.20 -5.93 -10.92
CA GLY A 196 17.91 -6.06 -9.50
C GLY A 196 17.07 -4.91 -8.98
N ALA A 197 16.68 -5.00 -7.71
CA ALA A 197 16.03 -3.91 -6.99
C ALA A 197 16.40 -3.94 -5.50
N THR A 198 16.52 -2.75 -4.91
CA THR A 198 16.72 -2.55 -3.47
C THR A 198 15.53 -1.78 -2.92
N LEU A 199 14.95 -2.24 -1.82
CA LEU A 199 13.89 -1.53 -1.11
C LEU A 199 14.39 -1.11 0.26
N GLN A 200 14.41 0.20 0.48
CA GLN A 200 14.78 0.80 1.76
C GLN A 200 13.53 1.48 2.38
N PRO A 201 12.99 0.92 3.47
CA PRO A 201 11.97 1.63 4.24
C PRO A 201 12.63 2.79 5.02
N TYR A 202 11.94 3.91 5.13
CA TYR A 202 12.41 5.05 5.92
C TYR A 202 11.27 5.71 6.69
N MET A 203 11.59 6.38 7.80
CA MET A 203 10.64 7.15 8.62
C MET A 203 9.39 6.36 9.03
N LEU A 204 9.57 5.16 9.59
CA LEU A 204 8.48 4.45 10.25
C LEU A 204 7.96 5.27 11.43
N GLU A 205 6.65 5.45 11.53
CA GLU A 205 6.01 6.11 12.67
C GLU A 205 6.08 5.20 13.91
N ALA A 206 7.21 5.20 14.60
CA ALA A 206 7.49 4.32 15.73
C ALA A 206 6.53 4.56 16.91
N SER A 207 6.09 5.81 17.12
CA SER A 207 5.13 6.18 18.18
C SER A 207 3.80 5.41 18.06
N ARG A 208 3.41 4.96 16.87
CA ARG A 208 2.19 4.15 16.67
C ARG A 208 2.24 2.77 17.35
N VAL A 209 3.42 2.27 17.66
CA VAL A 209 3.59 0.96 18.32
C VAL A 209 3.12 1.03 19.77
N ALA A 210 3.71 1.93 20.57
CA ALA A 210 3.48 2.02 22.01
C ALA A 210 2.74 3.28 22.49
N GLY A 211 2.74 4.35 21.69
CA GLY A 211 2.15 5.64 22.08
C GLY A 211 0.62 5.66 21.98
N ASP A 212 0.04 6.73 22.51
CA ASP A 212 -1.39 7.01 22.41
C ASP A 212 -1.80 7.19 20.95
N LEU A 213 -2.86 6.49 20.57
CA LEU A 213 -3.42 6.56 19.23
C LEU A 213 -4.62 7.49 19.24
N PRO A 214 -4.73 8.42 18.27
CA PRO A 214 -5.93 9.24 18.15
C PRO A 214 -7.19 8.39 17.98
N ASP A 215 -8.34 8.90 18.44
CA ASP A 215 -9.62 8.22 18.28
C ASP A 215 -9.88 7.84 16.81
N GLY A 216 -10.23 6.57 16.60
CA GLY A 216 -10.47 5.98 15.28
C GLY A 216 -9.22 5.46 14.57
N GLU A 217 -8.03 5.65 15.13
CA GLU A 217 -6.79 5.08 14.60
C GLU A 217 -6.41 3.75 15.27
N ARG A 218 -5.57 2.98 14.58
CA ARG A 218 -5.09 1.68 15.04
C ARG A 218 -3.58 1.60 14.94
N THR A 219 -3.00 0.62 15.64
CA THR A 219 -1.60 0.27 15.44
C THR A 219 -1.39 -0.47 14.09
N TYR A 220 -0.17 -0.93 13.82
CA TYR A 220 0.16 -1.63 12.57
C TYR A 220 -0.62 -2.94 12.41
N HIS A 221 -0.94 -3.29 11.16
CA HIS A 221 -1.78 -4.44 10.85
C HIS A 221 -1.22 -5.75 11.41
N ILE A 222 0.10 -5.95 11.37
CA ILE A 222 0.79 -7.16 11.86
C ILE A 222 0.33 -7.59 13.26
N PHE A 223 0.08 -6.66 14.17
CA PHE A 223 -0.36 -6.98 15.52
C PHE A 223 -1.77 -7.59 15.55
N TYR A 224 -2.69 -7.07 14.73
CA TYR A 224 -4.05 -7.62 14.60
C TYR A 224 -4.05 -8.95 13.84
N LEU A 225 -3.24 -9.07 12.78
CA LEU A 225 -3.07 -10.31 12.02
C LEU A 225 -2.58 -11.43 12.93
N LEU A 226 -1.52 -11.16 13.70
CA LEU A 226 -0.96 -12.13 14.64
C LEU A 226 -1.93 -12.47 15.76
N ARG A 227 -2.61 -11.48 16.35
CA ARG A 227 -3.66 -11.73 17.37
C ARG A 227 -4.70 -12.72 16.87
N ALA A 228 -5.27 -12.48 15.68
CA ALA A 228 -6.30 -13.32 15.09
C ALA A 228 -5.77 -14.74 14.82
N ALA A 229 -4.57 -14.86 14.26
CA ALA A 229 -3.93 -16.15 13.98
C ALA A 229 -3.70 -16.97 15.26
N LEU A 230 -3.10 -16.36 16.30
CA LEU A 230 -2.84 -17.05 17.57
C LEU A 230 -4.13 -17.42 18.30
N SER A 231 -5.15 -16.56 18.27
CA SER A 231 -6.46 -16.85 18.84
C SER A 231 -7.13 -18.03 18.15
N ALA A 232 -7.14 -18.06 16.82
CA ALA A 232 -7.74 -19.13 16.03
C ALA A 232 -7.00 -20.48 16.21
N LEU A 233 -5.67 -20.45 16.31
CA LEU A 233 -4.88 -21.64 16.61
C LEU A 233 -5.12 -22.15 18.05
N SER A 234 -5.27 -21.24 19.02
CA SER A 234 -5.55 -21.60 20.42
C SER A 234 -6.93 -22.21 20.59
N SER A 235 -7.96 -21.67 19.93
CA SER A 235 -9.34 -22.14 20.01
C SER A 235 -9.66 -23.29 19.04
N GLN A 236 -8.69 -23.74 18.25
CA GLN A 236 -8.88 -24.73 17.17
C GLN A 236 -9.94 -24.31 16.14
N GLN A 237 -10.05 -23.00 15.88
CA GLN A 237 -10.97 -22.39 14.91
C GLN A 237 -10.23 -21.83 13.68
N ALA A 238 -8.98 -22.25 13.47
CA ALA A 238 -8.23 -21.85 12.28
C ALA A 238 -8.94 -22.31 10.99
N PRO A 239 -8.84 -21.54 9.89
CA PRO A 239 -9.43 -21.92 8.61
C PRO A 239 -8.96 -23.29 8.15
N SER A 240 -9.82 -24.02 7.44
CA SER A 240 -9.42 -25.30 6.82
C SER A 240 -8.45 -25.04 5.67
N GLY A 241 -7.36 -25.80 5.61
CA GLY A 241 -6.39 -25.69 4.52
C GLY A 241 -5.01 -26.24 4.89
N PRO A 242 -4.17 -26.56 3.88
CA PRO A 242 -2.83 -27.10 4.13
C PRO A 242 -1.93 -26.13 4.89
N PHE A 243 -2.09 -24.82 4.67
CA PHE A 243 -1.36 -23.77 5.37
C PHE A 243 -1.59 -23.84 6.89
N TRP A 244 -2.85 -23.72 7.32
CA TRP A 244 -3.23 -23.70 8.74
C TRP A 244 -3.00 -25.05 9.42
N ALA A 245 -3.24 -26.17 8.72
CA ALA A 245 -2.95 -27.50 9.23
C ALA A 245 -1.46 -27.68 9.55
N ARG A 246 -0.57 -27.22 8.67
CA ARG A 246 0.88 -27.23 8.90
C ARG A 246 1.28 -26.31 10.04
N LEU A 247 0.68 -25.12 10.11
CA LEU A 247 0.98 -24.13 11.16
C LEU A 247 0.59 -24.65 12.55
N ALA A 248 -0.56 -25.32 12.66
CA ALA A 248 -1.09 -25.84 13.93
C ALA A 248 -0.23 -26.96 14.55
N VAL A 249 0.47 -27.75 13.73
CA VAL A 249 1.34 -28.84 14.20
C VAL A 249 2.81 -28.43 14.33
N ALA A 250 3.18 -27.22 13.90
CA ALA A 250 4.55 -26.73 13.97
C ALA A 250 4.96 -26.42 15.42
N PRO A 251 6.05 -27.01 15.95
CA PRO A 251 6.46 -26.83 17.35
C PRO A 251 6.68 -25.36 17.73
N GLU A 252 7.27 -24.58 16.82
CA GLU A 252 7.59 -23.16 17.02
C GLU A 252 6.33 -22.32 17.22
N TRP A 253 5.23 -22.69 16.55
CA TRP A 253 3.94 -22.05 16.69
C TRP A 253 3.19 -22.53 17.92
N SER A 254 3.31 -23.81 18.29
CA SER A 254 2.66 -24.34 19.49
C SER A 254 3.09 -23.60 20.76
N GLU A 255 4.38 -23.31 20.91
CA GLU A 255 4.92 -22.54 22.03
C GLU A 255 4.40 -21.09 22.01
N LEU A 256 4.49 -20.43 20.84
CA LEU A 256 4.03 -19.06 20.67
C LEU A 256 2.53 -18.89 20.99
N VAL A 257 1.69 -19.82 20.52
CA VAL A 257 0.24 -19.84 20.78
C VAL A 257 -0.05 -19.97 22.27
N LYS A 258 0.66 -20.86 22.97
CA LYS A 258 0.47 -21.07 24.42
C LYS A 258 0.84 -19.84 25.24
N ILE A 259 1.94 -19.18 24.90
CA ILE A 259 2.45 -18.04 25.68
C ILE A 259 1.70 -16.76 25.34
N ALA A 260 1.58 -16.42 24.06
CA ALA A 260 1.08 -15.12 23.63
C ALA A 260 -0.42 -15.11 23.31
N GLY A 261 -1.01 -16.24 22.89
CA GLY A 261 -2.38 -16.31 22.38
C GLY A 261 -3.43 -15.72 23.33
N PRO A 262 -3.54 -16.22 24.58
CA PRO A 262 -4.52 -15.71 25.55
C PRO A 262 -4.32 -14.23 25.88
N LEU A 263 -3.06 -13.80 26.06
CA LEU A 263 -2.72 -12.43 26.44
C LEU A 263 -3.00 -11.43 25.31
N MET A 264 -2.63 -11.76 24.07
CA MET A 264 -2.94 -10.92 22.92
C MET A 264 -4.44 -10.85 22.64
N ALA A 265 -5.18 -11.93 22.87
CA ALA A 265 -6.65 -11.92 22.74
C ALA A 265 -7.32 -11.01 23.79
N ALA A 266 -6.76 -10.91 25.00
CA ALA A 266 -7.22 -10.03 26.06
C ALA A 266 -6.77 -8.55 25.90
N SER A 267 -5.87 -8.27 24.96
CA SER A 267 -5.33 -6.93 24.72
C SER A 267 -6.43 -5.91 24.39
N LYS A 268 -6.56 -4.87 25.21
CA LYS A 268 -7.46 -3.75 24.91
C LYS A 268 -6.94 -2.91 23.76
N ARG A 269 -5.62 -2.73 23.63
CA ARG A 269 -5.00 -2.00 22.50
C ARG A 269 -5.36 -2.65 21.16
N LEU A 270 -5.45 -3.99 21.12
CA LEU A 270 -5.80 -4.74 19.92
C LEU A 270 -7.29 -5.04 19.79
N SER A 271 -8.14 -4.66 20.75
CA SER A 271 -9.56 -5.00 20.77
C SER A 271 -10.33 -4.45 19.55
N ASN A 272 -10.04 -3.22 19.13
CA ASN A 272 -10.65 -2.57 17.97
C ASN A 272 -9.92 -2.95 16.67
N GLY A 273 -9.94 -4.23 16.31
CA GLY A 273 -9.33 -4.77 15.08
C GLY A 273 -10.31 -4.90 13.89
N PRO A 274 -9.82 -5.20 12.68
CA PRO A 274 -10.66 -5.73 11.60
C PRO A 274 -11.32 -7.06 12.00
N LYS A 275 -12.30 -7.52 11.21
CA LYS A 275 -12.90 -8.85 11.41
C LYS A 275 -11.83 -9.93 11.31
N ASP A 276 -11.81 -10.87 12.26
CA ASP A 276 -10.78 -11.91 12.35
C ASP A 276 -10.67 -12.73 11.05
N ALA A 277 -11.78 -13.04 10.37
CA ALA A 277 -11.74 -13.74 9.08
C ALA A 277 -10.84 -13.04 8.03
N ARG A 278 -10.90 -11.70 7.95
CA ARG A 278 -10.04 -10.92 7.06
C ARG A 278 -8.59 -10.89 7.55
N CYS A 279 -8.39 -10.83 8.87
CA CYS A 279 -7.06 -10.91 9.44
C CYS A 279 -6.38 -12.25 9.18
N LEU A 280 -7.12 -13.35 9.22
CA LEU A 280 -6.58 -14.68 8.93
C LEU A 280 -6.16 -14.81 7.46
N GLU A 281 -6.99 -14.36 6.52
CA GLU A 281 -6.64 -14.32 5.09
C GLU A 281 -5.36 -13.51 4.84
N TRP A 282 -5.28 -12.31 5.43
CA TRP A 282 -4.11 -11.43 5.29
C TRP A 282 -2.86 -11.99 5.98
N PHE A 283 -3.03 -12.73 7.08
CA PHE A 283 -1.93 -13.38 7.78
C PHE A 283 -1.33 -14.53 6.96
N GLU A 284 -2.17 -15.31 6.27
CA GLU A 284 -1.70 -16.33 5.33
C GLU A 284 -0.86 -15.72 4.21
N GLY A 285 -1.37 -14.66 3.56
CA GLY A 285 -0.62 -13.93 2.53
C GLY A 285 0.67 -13.28 3.04
N LEU A 286 0.71 -12.83 4.30
CA LEU A 286 1.93 -12.34 4.95
C LEU A 286 2.98 -13.45 5.08
N VAL A 287 2.60 -14.62 5.62
CA VAL A 287 3.55 -15.73 5.84
C VAL A 287 4.05 -16.26 4.50
N GLU A 288 3.18 -16.41 3.52
CA GLU A 288 3.57 -16.78 2.15
C GLU A 288 4.52 -15.74 1.53
N GLY A 289 4.25 -14.45 1.73
CA GLY A 289 5.12 -13.35 1.30
C GLY A 289 6.50 -13.43 1.92
N LEU A 290 6.61 -13.62 3.24
CA LEU A 290 7.88 -13.77 3.94
C LEU A 290 8.67 -14.98 3.42
N ILE A 291 8.02 -16.13 3.24
CA ILE A 291 8.67 -17.32 2.69
C ILE A 291 9.13 -17.08 1.25
N ALA A 292 8.30 -16.42 0.42
CA ALA A 292 8.64 -16.09 -0.95
C ALA A 292 9.83 -15.12 -1.08
N THR A 293 10.07 -14.29 -0.06
CA THR A 293 11.27 -13.44 0.01
C THR A 293 12.54 -14.18 0.44
N GLY A 294 12.41 -15.46 0.81
CA GLY A 294 13.54 -16.34 1.15
C GLY A 294 13.64 -16.72 2.63
N MET A 295 12.68 -16.32 3.47
CA MET A 295 12.68 -16.72 4.89
C MET A 295 12.27 -18.19 5.06
N ARG A 296 12.93 -18.86 5.99
CA ARG A 296 12.56 -20.21 6.45
C ARG A 296 11.36 -20.12 7.40
N ASN A 297 10.57 -21.18 7.49
CA ASN A 297 9.40 -21.22 8.40
C ASN A 297 9.76 -20.88 9.86
N ILE A 298 10.92 -21.35 10.34
CA ILE A 298 11.42 -21.06 11.69
C ILE A 298 11.69 -19.56 11.85
N GLU A 299 12.29 -18.90 10.85
CA GLU A 299 12.58 -17.46 10.89
C GLU A 299 11.30 -16.62 10.90
N VAL A 300 10.25 -17.08 10.21
CA VAL A 300 8.93 -16.45 10.26
C VAL A 300 8.31 -16.56 11.66
N ALA A 301 8.39 -17.73 12.29
CA ALA A 301 7.92 -17.93 13.66
C ALA A 301 8.70 -17.04 14.65
N GLU A 302 10.03 -16.94 14.50
CA GLU A 302 10.88 -16.05 15.31
C GLU A 302 10.53 -14.57 15.13
N CYS A 303 10.23 -14.15 13.89
CA CYS A 303 9.76 -12.79 13.63
C CYS A 303 8.43 -12.52 14.35
N CYS A 304 7.47 -13.44 14.26
CA CYS A 304 6.18 -13.33 14.94
C CYS A 304 6.32 -13.39 16.47
N ARG A 305 7.28 -14.14 17.00
CA ARG A 305 7.61 -14.17 18.43
C ARG A 305 8.02 -12.79 18.94
N ILE A 306 8.88 -12.08 18.20
CA ILE A 306 9.29 -10.70 18.53
C ILE A 306 8.09 -9.75 18.47
N VAL A 307 7.26 -9.86 17.42
CA VAL A 307 6.04 -9.04 17.30
C VAL A 307 5.11 -9.26 18.49
N ALA A 308 4.88 -10.51 18.90
CA ALA A 308 4.05 -10.84 20.05
C ALA A 308 4.61 -10.22 21.34
N ALA A 309 5.92 -10.34 21.59
CA ALA A 309 6.55 -9.73 22.75
C ALA A 309 6.36 -8.21 22.77
N VAL A 310 6.55 -7.53 21.64
CA VAL A 310 6.32 -6.09 21.51
C VAL A 310 4.86 -5.74 21.77
N ALA A 311 3.92 -6.50 21.22
CA ALA A 311 2.49 -6.28 21.44
C ALA A 311 2.12 -6.34 22.92
N LEU A 312 2.68 -7.32 23.65
CA LEU A 312 2.46 -7.52 25.08
C LEU A 312 3.09 -6.42 25.94
N LEU A 313 4.25 -5.90 25.56
CA LEU A 313 4.91 -4.80 26.26
C LEU A 313 4.26 -3.44 26.00
N CYS A 314 3.56 -3.29 24.87
CA CYS A 314 2.92 -2.04 24.47
C CYS A 314 1.46 -1.93 24.92
N ASP A 315 0.90 -2.96 25.57
CA ASP A 315 -0.45 -2.88 26.10
C ASP A 315 -0.43 -2.29 27.53
N PRO A 316 -1.03 -1.11 27.74
CA PRO A 316 -1.00 -0.42 29.03
C PRO A 316 -1.78 -1.15 30.12
N GLU A 317 -2.70 -2.07 29.78
CA GLU A 317 -3.57 -2.73 30.75
C GLU A 317 -3.19 -4.17 31.07
N ILE A 318 -2.41 -4.85 30.20
CA ILE A 318 -1.87 -6.17 30.56
C ILE A 318 -0.77 -6.02 31.64
N GLY A 319 -0.23 -4.80 31.80
CA GLY A 319 0.55 -4.40 32.98
C GLY A 319 1.77 -5.29 33.25
N GLU A 320 2.07 -5.53 34.52
CA GLU A 320 3.17 -6.43 34.91
C GLU A 320 2.89 -7.91 34.60
N GLU A 321 1.64 -8.30 34.35
CA GLU A 321 1.26 -9.70 34.12
C GLU A 321 1.76 -10.23 32.77
N SER A 322 1.93 -9.35 31.77
CA SER A 322 2.55 -9.73 30.50
C SER A 322 4.07 -9.84 30.55
N LEU A 323 4.71 -9.25 31.57
CA LEU A 323 6.17 -9.13 31.61
C LEU A 323 6.89 -10.48 31.59
N PRO A 324 6.46 -11.52 32.35
CA PRO A 324 7.06 -12.84 32.26
C PRO A 324 6.90 -13.45 30.86
N ALA A 325 5.71 -13.33 30.26
CA ALA A 325 5.45 -13.86 28.93
C ALA A 325 6.31 -13.14 27.87
N ALA A 326 6.39 -11.81 27.92
CA ALA A 326 7.25 -11.02 27.05
C ALA A 326 8.73 -11.37 27.24
N ALA A 327 9.21 -11.57 28.47
CA ALA A 327 10.57 -12.00 28.73
C ALA A 327 10.87 -13.40 28.15
N THR A 328 9.96 -14.36 28.32
CA THR A 328 10.07 -15.69 27.69
C THR A 328 10.09 -15.57 26.17
N LEU A 329 9.19 -14.78 25.59
CA LEU A 329 9.14 -14.50 24.16
C LEU A 329 10.33 -13.70 23.66
N LEU A 330 11.13 -13.05 24.50
CA LEU A 330 12.39 -12.38 24.12
C LEU A 330 13.63 -13.22 24.45
N ARG A 331 13.46 -14.36 25.14
CA ARG A 331 14.55 -15.18 25.70
C ARG A 331 15.45 -14.39 26.66
N LEU A 332 14.80 -13.62 27.53
CA LEU A 332 15.44 -12.82 28.57
C LEU A 332 14.97 -13.28 29.94
N GLU A 333 15.80 -13.07 30.96
CA GLU A 333 15.38 -13.18 32.35
C GLU A 333 14.37 -12.06 32.68
N VAL A 334 13.27 -12.41 33.36
CA VAL A 334 12.20 -11.46 33.70
C VAL A 334 12.75 -10.27 34.50
N ARG A 335 13.69 -10.55 35.41
CA ARG A 335 14.35 -9.53 36.23
C ARG A 335 15.13 -8.53 35.38
N ASP A 336 15.82 -9.00 34.36
CA ASP A 336 16.68 -8.16 33.53
C ASP A 336 15.84 -7.29 32.60
N LEU A 337 14.75 -7.84 32.04
CA LEU A 337 13.77 -7.05 31.28
C LEU A 337 13.09 -6.00 32.16
N ARG A 338 12.66 -6.37 33.38
CA ARG A 338 12.07 -5.42 34.34
C ARG A 338 13.03 -4.28 34.66
N ASN A 339 14.29 -4.61 34.96
CA ASN A 339 15.32 -3.62 35.23
C ASN A 339 15.54 -2.69 34.03
N PHE A 340 15.58 -3.23 32.81
CA PHE A 340 15.73 -2.43 31.60
C PHE A 340 14.57 -1.45 31.38
N LEU A 341 13.33 -1.88 31.62
CA LEU A 341 12.12 -1.06 31.41
C LEU A 341 11.89 -0.02 32.51
N THR A 342 12.43 -0.22 33.72
CA THR A 342 12.18 0.68 34.86
C THR A 342 13.37 1.52 35.23
N ARG A 343 14.60 1.13 34.85
CA ARG A 343 15.83 1.78 35.27
C ARG A 343 16.72 2.16 34.09
N ILE A 344 17.48 3.24 34.28
CA ILE A 344 18.59 3.65 33.42
C ILE A 344 19.88 3.48 34.20
N GLU A 345 20.82 2.77 33.60
CA GLU A 345 22.20 2.70 34.07
C GLU A 345 22.93 3.99 33.67
N MET A 346 23.45 4.71 34.66
CA MET A 346 24.30 5.88 34.47
C MET A 346 25.71 5.54 34.93
N GLY A 347 26.69 5.77 34.06
CA GLY A 347 28.10 5.65 34.43
C GLY A 347 28.57 6.90 35.14
N LEU A 348 28.99 6.78 36.40
CA LEU A 348 29.73 7.81 37.13
C LEU A 348 31.22 7.46 37.06
N GLY A 349 31.80 7.55 35.86
CA GLY A 349 33.21 7.23 35.61
C GLY A 349 33.48 5.75 35.26
N PRO A 350 34.75 5.31 35.26
CA PRO A 350 35.16 4.04 34.66
C PRO A 350 34.77 2.78 35.43
N LYS A 351 34.29 2.90 36.68
CA LYS A 351 33.96 1.74 37.54
C LYS A 351 32.65 1.85 38.34
N GLU A 352 32.06 3.03 38.45
CA GLU A 352 30.81 3.21 39.20
C GLU A 352 29.60 3.28 38.26
N LYS A 353 28.63 2.41 38.54
CA LYS A 353 27.35 2.35 37.85
C LYS A 353 26.26 2.69 38.86
N VAL A 354 25.46 3.71 38.57
CA VAL A 354 24.30 4.10 39.37
C VAL A 354 23.05 3.90 38.55
N PHE A 355 21.98 3.42 39.17
CA PHE A 355 20.70 3.22 38.53
C PHE A 355 19.73 4.30 39.00
N ARG A 356 19.05 4.96 38.06
CA ARG A 356 17.88 5.80 38.35
C ARG A 356 16.64 5.22 37.69
N GLU A 357 15.47 5.58 38.18
CA GLU A 357 14.21 5.23 37.52
C GLU A 357 14.07 5.98 36.18
N ARG A 358 13.43 5.32 35.22
CA ARG A 358 13.01 5.94 33.96
C ARG A 358 11.86 6.91 34.21
N THR A 359 11.88 8.03 33.52
CA THR A 359 10.71 8.90 33.41
C THR A 359 9.66 8.27 32.48
N GLU A 360 8.39 8.69 32.55
CA GLU A 360 7.35 8.19 31.63
C GLU A 360 7.69 8.37 30.13
N ARG A 361 8.56 9.33 29.81
CA ARG A 361 9.01 9.61 28.45
C ARG A 361 10.13 8.67 27.97
N GLU A 362 10.88 8.08 28.90
CA GLU A 362 12.05 7.21 28.65
C GLU A 362 11.68 5.73 28.69
#